data_AF-A0A7C3FCR7-F1
#
_entry.id   AF-A0A7C3FCR7-F1
#
_cell.length_a   1.000
_cell.length_b   1.000
_cell.length_c   1.000
_cell.angle_alpha   90.00
_cell.angle_beta   90.00
_cell.angle_gamma   90.00
#
_symmetry.space_group_name_H-M   'P 1'
#
loop_
_entity.id
_entity.type
_entity.pdbx_description
1 polymer ?
#
loop_
_entity_poly.entity_id
_entity_poly.type
_entity_poly.pdbx_seq_one_letter_code
_entity_poly.pdbx_strand_id
1 'polypeptide(L)'
;MVPPTATPIPHPTQKREAALVTPTPTPDSPPVRLVIPVLGIDVPVVEVAWRIVREGDKRRSAWETADHAAGHHINSANPGQAGNVVISGHHNTKGRVFEQISRDIDRKEPRLTPGAEIQVYTANGRVYIYNVEQVLLLPEVGASEEERRRNAQWMAPTEEPTLTLITCWPFWTNTHRVIVRARLNEEKSSIVESAP
;
A
#
# COMPACT_ATOMS: atom_id res chain seq x y z
N MET A 1 -51.95 -42.28 -33.94
CA MET A 1 -52.08 -40.98 -34.64
C MET A 1 -51.09 -40.04 -33.96
N VAL A 2 -49.95 -39.76 -34.58
CA VAL A 2 -48.82 -39.00 -34.00
C VAL A 2 -48.74 -37.65 -34.74
N PRO A 3 -48.61 -36.50 -34.07
CA PRO A 3 -48.57 -35.19 -34.74
C PRO A 3 -47.21 -34.94 -35.41
N PRO A 4 -47.13 -34.07 -36.43
CA PRO A 4 -45.87 -33.75 -37.11
C PRO A 4 -45.02 -32.75 -36.31
N THR A 5 -43.71 -33.00 -36.31
CA THR A 5 -42.65 -32.14 -35.73
C THR A 5 -42.44 -30.88 -36.57
N ALA A 6 -42.40 -29.72 -35.92
CA ALA A 6 -42.06 -28.44 -36.56
C ALA A 6 -40.53 -28.25 -36.69
N THR A 7 -40.09 -27.77 -37.84
CA THR A 7 -38.69 -27.42 -38.16
C THR A 7 -38.28 -26.11 -37.48
N PRO A 8 -37.08 -25.98 -36.89
CA PRO A 8 -36.61 -24.71 -36.34
C PRO A 8 -36.02 -23.79 -37.42
N ILE A 9 -36.30 -22.49 -37.32
CA ILE A 9 -35.79 -21.41 -38.20
C ILE A 9 -34.41 -20.96 -37.69
N PRO A 10 -33.40 -20.72 -38.56
CA PRO A 10 -32.10 -20.19 -38.12
C PRO A 10 -32.18 -18.71 -37.73
N HIS A 11 -31.63 -18.36 -36.56
CA HIS A 11 -31.39 -16.98 -36.11
C HIS A 11 -30.09 -16.43 -36.73
N PRO A 12 -30.05 -15.17 -37.18
CA PRO A 12 -28.83 -14.57 -37.74
C PRO A 12 -27.83 -14.25 -36.64
N THR A 13 -26.61 -14.78 -36.75
CA THR A 13 -25.49 -14.46 -35.85
C THR A 13 -24.95 -13.06 -36.17
N GLN A 14 -25.21 -12.09 -35.30
CA GLN A 14 -24.50 -10.81 -35.35
C GLN A 14 -23.04 -11.02 -34.96
N LYS A 15 -22.15 -10.68 -35.87
CA LYS A 15 -20.70 -10.66 -35.69
C LYS A 15 -20.36 -9.54 -34.70
N ARG A 16 -20.06 -9.90 -33.45
CA ARG A 16 -19.58 -8.96 -32.43
C ARG A 16 -18.19 -8.47 -32.85
N GLU A 17 -18.12 -7.21 -33.24
CA GLU A 17 -16.88 -6.50 -33.51
C GLU A 17 -16.08 -6.40 -32.21
N ALA A 18 -14.88 -6.99 -32.22
CA ALA A 18 -14.00 -7.02 -31.06
C ALA A 18 -13.39 -5.62 -30.88
N ALA A 19 -13.78 -4.93 -29.81
CA ALA A 19 -13.07 -3.76 -29.33
C ALA A 19 -11.61 -4.15 -29.05
N LEU A 20 -10.67 -3.39 -29.62
CA LEU A 20 -9.24 -3.51 -29.37
C LEU A 20 -9.00 -3.17 -27.89
N VAL A 21 -8.84 -4.19 -27.05
CA VAL A 21 -8.31 -4.01 -25.70
C VAL A 21 -6.81 -3.76 -25.86
N THR A 22 -6.36 -2.53 -25.62
CA THR A 22 -4.96 -2.30 -25.27
C THR A 22 -4.67 -3.11 -24.00
N PRO A 23 -3.57 -3.89 -23.95
CA PRO A 23 -3.25 -4.67 -22.75
C PRO A 23 -2.96 -3.68 -21.61
N THR A 24 -3.83 -3.64 -20.61
CA THR A 24 -3.50 -3.02 -19.32
C THR A 24 -2.35 -3.82 -18.73
N PRO A 25 -1.17 -3.22 -18.56
CA PRO A 25 -0.02 -3.93 -18.04
C PRO A 25 -0.27 -4.41 -16.61
N THR A 26 0.03 -5.67 -16.35
CA THR A 26 -0.28 -6.35 -15.08
C THR A 26 0.56 -5.76 -13.94
N PRO A 27 -0.06 -5.17 -12.89
CA PRO A 27 0.65 -4.75 -11.69
C PRO A 27 1.12 -6.01 -10.95
N ASP A 28 2.35 -6.48 -11.18
CA ASP A 28 2.87 -7.72 -10.57
C ASP A 28 4.31 -7.58 -10.04
N SER A 29 4.83 -6.36 -9.99
CA SER A 29 6.22 -6.12 -9.59
C SER A 29 6.29 -5.52 -8.18
N PRO A 30 7.21 -6.01 -7.32
CA PRO A 30 7.40 -5.45 -6.00
C PRO A 30 7.95 -4.02 -6.07
N PRO A 31 7.66 -3.19 -5.04
CA PRO A 31 8.22 -1.86 -4.90
C PRO A 31 9.73 -1.93 -4.57
N VAL A 32 10.51 -1.04 -5.17
CA VAL A 32 11.96 -0.92 -4.95
C VAL A 32 12.38 0.46 -4.44
N ARG A 33 11.49 1.46 -4.53
CA ARG A 33 11.76 2.82 -4.04
C ARG A 33 10.46 3.54 -3.71
N LEU A 34 10.48 4.32 -2.64
CA LEU A 34 9.37 5.11 -2.15
C LEU A 34 9.79 6.58 -2.06
N VAL A 35 8.99 7.46 -2.66
CA VAL A 35 9.21 8.92 -2.63
C VAL A 35 7.98 9.62 -2.06
N ILE A 36 8.19 10.50 -1.08
CA ILE A 36 7.14 11.37 -0.52
C ILE A 36 7.64 12.81 -0.63
N PRO A 37 7.31 13.52 -1.73
CA PRO A 37 7.92 14.81 -2.04
C PRO A 37 7.70 15.87 -0.96
N VAL A 38 6.48 15.94 -0.41
CA VAL A 38 6.12 16.93 0.63
C VAL A 38 6.92 16.77 1.92
N LEU A 39 7.50 15.59 2.16
CA LEU A 39 8.35 15.28 3.30
C LEU A 39 9.85 15.20 2.95
N GLY A 40 10.21 15.30 1.66
CA GLY A 40 11.58 15.10 1.20
C GLY A 40 12.10 13.68 1.41
N ILE A 41 11.21 12.68 1.45
CA ILE A 41 11.58 11.27 1.60
C ILE A 41 11.84 10.70 0.22
N ASP A 42 12.98 10.03 0.08
CA ASP A 42 13.39 9.26 -1.08
C ASP A 42 14.25 8.09 -0.60
N VAL A 43 13.66 6.89 -0.53
CA VAL A 43 14.27 5.75 0.14
C VAL A 43 14.10 4.46 -0.65
N PRO A 44 15.10 3.55 -0.59
CA PRO A 44 14.93 2.22 -1.15
C PRO A 44 13.84 1.47 -0.39
N VAL A 45 13.13 0.59 -1.11
CA VAL A 45 12.18 -0.37 -0.57
C VAL A 45 12.74 -1.77 -0.81
N VAL A 46 12.72 -2.60 0.23
CA VAL A 46 13.10 -4.00 0.13
C VAL A 46 11.99 -4.87 0.71
N GLU A 47 11.89 -6.09 0.21
CA GLU A 47 10.91 -7.03 0.72
C GLU A 47 11.31 -7.54 2.11
N VAL A 48 10.36 -7.63 3.04
CA VAL A 48 10.58 -8.05 4.42
C VAL A 48 9.56 -9.10 4.87
N ALA A 49 10.05 -10.08 5.62
CA ALA A 49 9.22 -11.13 6.19
C ALA A 49 8.56 -10.69 7.51
N TRP A 50 7.50 -11.40 7.88
CA TRP A 50 6.87 -11.25 9.18
C TRP A 50 7.64 -12.08 10.20
N ARG A 51 8.10 -11.46 11.30
CA ARG A 51 8.63 -12.21 12.45
C ARG A 51 7.91 -11.82 13.73
N ILE A 52 7.38 -12.82 14.44
CA ILE A 52 6.92 -12.63 15.81
C ILE A 52 8.17 -12.64 16.69
N VAL A 53 8.53 -11.51 17.29
CA VAL A 53 9.66 -11.42 18.21
C VAL A 53 9.12 -11.52 19.63
N ARG A 54 9.56 -12.53 20.37
CA ARG A 54 9.31 -12.59 21.81
C ARG A 54 10.30 -11.67 22.50
N GLU A 55 9.79 -10.70 23.23
CA GLU A 55 10.57 -9.85 24.12
C GLU A 55 10.13 -10.18 25.56
N GLY A 56 10.85 -11.12 26.20
CA GLY A 56 10.45 -11.72 27.48
C GLY A 56 9.18 -12.57 27.38
N ASP A 57 8.28 -12.48 28.36
CA ASP A 57 6.97 -13.17 28.38
C ASP A 57 5.93 -12.54 27.44
N LYS A 58 6.25 -11.42 26.79
CA LYS A 58 5.34 -10.73 25.87
C LYS A 58 5.68 -11.08 24.42
N ARG A 59 4.70 -11.64 23.70
CA ARG A 59 4.77 -11.76 22.25
C ARG A 59 4.55 -10.37 21.65
N ARG A 60 5.55 -9.83 20.95
CA ARG A 60 5.35 -8.65 20.11
C ARG A 60 5.50 -9.06 18.65
N SER A 61 4.58 -8.61 17.80
CA SER A 61 4.82 -8.60 16.36
C SER A 61 5.91 -7.55 16.12
N ALA A 62 7.13 -7.96 15.81
CA ALA A 62 8.18 -7.02 15.45
C ALA A 62 8.45 -7.15 13.96
N TRP A 63 8.08 -6.09 13.26
CA TRP A 63 8.23 -5.93 11.83
C TRP A 63 9.72 -5.92 11.49
N GLU A 64 10.17 -6.92 10.72
CA GLU A 64 11.53 -6.90 10.17
C GLU A 64 11.59 -5.70 9.24
N THR A 65 12.36 -4.69 9.62
CA THR A 65 12.52 -3.45 8.88
C THR A 65 13.98 -3.39 8.51
N ALA A 66 14.25 -3.16 7.23
CA ALA A 66 15.61 -3.14 6.73
C ALA A 66 16.38 -1.95 7.30
N ASP A 67 17.67 -2.15 7.60
CA ASP A 67 18.44 -1.21 8.41
C ASP A 67 18.64 0.17 7.76
N HIS A 68 18.38 0.33 6.46
CA HIS A 68 18.45 1.60 5.73
C HIS A 68 17.41 1.72 4.60
N ALA A 69 16.36 0.90 4.65
CA ALA A 69 15.33 0.83 3.62
C ALA A 69 13.96 0.67 4.26
N ALA A 70 12.92 1.10 3.54
CA ALA A 70 11.56 0.76 3.91
C ALA A 70 11.28 -0.71 3.57
N GLY A 71 10.51 -1.39 4.41
CA GLY A 71 10.19 -2.81 4.26
C GLY A 71 8.81 -2.99 3.65
N HIS A 72 8.73 -3.50 2.43
CA HIS A 72 7.48 -3.99 1.83
C HIS A 72 7.17 -5.38 2.37
N HIS A 73 6.01 -5.55 2.97
CA HIS A 73 5.67 -6.81 3.63
C HIS A 73 5.31 -7.89 2.62
N ILE A 74 5.96 -9.05 2.73
CA ILE A 74 5.56 -10.24 1.97
C ILE A 74 4.08 -10.54 2.19
N ASN A 75 3.42 -11.01 1.12
CA ASN A 75 1.98 -11.28 1.05
C ASN A 75 1.06 -10.05 1.15
N SER A 76 1.60 -8.83 1.23
CA SER A 76 0.83 -7.63 0.91
C SER A 76 0.82 -7.41 -0.61
N ALA A 77 -0.12 -6.59 -1.10
CA ALA A 77 -0.26 -6.38 -2.53
C ALA A 77 0.96 -5.68 -3.14
N ASN A 78 1.18 -5.87 -4.44
CA ASN A 78 2.12 -5.06 -5.21
C ASN A 78 1.48 -3.73 -5.65
N PRO A 79 2.28 -2.68 -5.91
CA PRO A 79 1.78 -1.40 -6.41
C PRO A 79 0.89 -1.57 -7.66
N GLY A 80 -0.25 -0.89 -7.64
CA GLY A 80 -1.27 -0.96 -8.69
C GLY A 80 -2.24 -2.15 -8.62
N GLN A 81 -1.96 -3.17 -7.80
CA GLN A 81 -2.89 -4.30 -7.62
C GLN A 81 -4.08 -3.92 -6.74
N ALA A 82 -5.23 -4.53 -7.02
CA ALA A 82 -6.31 -4.63 -6.04
C ALA A 82 -5.76 -5.28 -4.76
N GLY A 83 -5.91 -4.59 -3.63
CA GLY A 83 -5.28 -4.99 -2.38
C GLY A 83 -4.59 -3.84 -1.67
N ASN A 84 -3.88 -4.19 -0.61
CA ASN A 84 -3.21 -3.22 0.24
C ASN A 84 -1.71 -3.47 0.19
N VAL A 85 -0.96 -2.52 -0.37
CA VAL A 85 0.50 -2.48 -0.32
C VAL A 85 0.89 -2.02 1.08
N VAL A 86 1.59 -2.85 1.85
CA VAL A 86 1.97 -2.49 3.22
C VAL A 86 3.47 -2.26 3.28
N ILE A 87 3.89 -1.06 3.68
CA ILE A 87 5.29 -0.68 3.80
C ILE A 87 5.56 -0.11 5.20
N SER A 88 6.55 -0.66 5.90
CA SER A 88 6.99 -0.17 7.21
C SER A 88 8.39 0.43 7.19
N GLY A 89 8.69 1.33 8.12
CA GLY A 89 10.02 1.94 8.21
C GLY A 89 10.31 2.51 9.59
N HIS A 90 11.59 2.46 9.98
CA HIS A 90 12.06 3.02 11.24
C HIS A 90 12.07 4.56 11.20
N HIS A 91 11.74 5.19 12.33
CA HIS A 91 11.77 6.65 12.49
C HIS A 91 12.94 7.17 13.34
N ASN A 92 13.46 6.38 14.29
CA ASN A 92 14.49 6.81 15.23
C ASN A 92 15.73 5.90 15.30
N THR A 93 15.73 4.78 14.59
CA THR A 93 16.87 3.85 14.46
C THR A 93 17.19 3.61 12.99
N LYS A 94 18.37 3.04 12.72
CA LYS A 94 18.65 2.32 11.45
C LYS A 94 18.19 3.07 10.20
N GLY A 95 18.96 4.09 9.81
CA GLY A 95 18.66 4.94 8.65
C GLY A 95 17.50 5.92 8.80
N ARG A 96 16.56 5.67 9.74
CA ARG A 96 15.47 6.59 10.09
C ARG A 96 14.64 7.03 8.88
N VAL A 97 14.41 6.10 7.95
CA VAL A 97 13.78 6.34 6.65
C VAL A 97 12.41 7.01 6.75
N PHE A 98 11.65 6.77 7.83
CA PHE A 98 10.34 7.36 8.10
C PHE A 98 10.34 8.39 9.25
N GLU A 99 11.50 8.94 9.62
CA GLU A 99 11.60 10.01 10.63
C GLU A 99 10.67 11.18 10.28
N GLN A 100 10.70 11.61 9.02
CA GLN A 100 9.90 12.75 8.59
C GLN A 100 8.40 12.47 8.67
N ILE A 101 7.93 11.23 8.46
CA ILE A 101 6.52 10.88 8.68
C ILE A 101 6.16 11.04 10.16
N SER A 102 6.97 10.48 11.06
CA SER A 102 6.73 10.55 12.51
C SER A 102 6.74 12.00 13.01
N ARG A 103 7.71 12.81 12.59
CA ARG A 103 7.82 14.22 12.99
C ARG A 103 6.75 15.12 12.39
N ASP A 104 6.17 14.74 11.25
CA ASP A 104 5.09 15.52 10.63
C ASP A 104 3.83 15.55 11.50
N ILE A 105 3.60 14.50 12.30
CA ILE A 105 2.50 14.41 13.28
C ILE A 105 2.58 15.51 14.36
N ASP A 106 3.80 15.88 14.76
CA ASP A 106 4.02 16.88 15.80
C ASP A 106 3.96 18.32 15.26
N ARG A 107 3.81 18.50 13.94
CA ARG A 107 3.74 19.83 13.35
C ARG A 107 2.39 20.46 13.62
N LYS A 108 2.40 21.76 13.88
CA LYS A 108 1.19 22.59 13.91
C LYS A 108 0.43 22.53 12.57
N GLU A 109 1.17 22.46 11.48
CA GLU A 109 0.67 22.34 10.11
C GLU A 109 1.32 21.10 9.47
N PRO A 110 0.69 19.92 9.58
CA PRO A 110 1.14 18.70 8.90
C PRO A 110 1.14 18.89 7.39
N ARG A 111 2.12 18.28 6.71
CA ARG A 111 2.25 18.32 5.25
C ARG A 111 1.72 17.05 4.60
N LEU A 112 1.74 15.93 5.32
CA LEU A 112 1.21 14.65 4.86
C LEU A 112 -0.29 14.57 5.11
N THR A 113 -1.05 15.44 4.44
CA THR A 113 -2.50 15.58 4.59
C THR A 113 -3.24 14.88 3.43
N PRO A 114 -4.57 14.71 3.50
CA PRO A 114 -5.34 14.16 2.39
C PRO A 114 -5.05 14.88 1.07
N GLY A 115 -4.84 14.11 0.00
CA GLY A 115 -4.42 14.59 -1.31
C GLY A 115 -2.90 14.63 -1.53
N ALA A 116 -2.07 14.60 -0.48
CA ALA A 116 -0.62 14.53 -0.63
C ALA A 116 -0.18 13.30 -1.42
N GLU A 117 0.84 13.45 -2.28
CA GLU A 117 1.29 12.39 -3.17
C GLU A 117 2.38 11.52 -2.54
N ILE A 118 2.28 10.22 -2.81
CA ILE A 118 3.27 9.20 -2.52
C ILE A 118 3.55 8.46 -3.82
N GLN A 119 4.81 8.37 -4.20
CA GLN A 119 5.24 7.73 -5.44
C GLN A 119 5.94 6.42 -5.11
N VAL A 120 5.48 5.33 -5.71
CA VAL A 120 6.02 3.99 -5.49
C VAL A 120 6.58 3.47 -6.81
N TYR A 121 7.89 3.28 -6.85
CA TYR A 121 8.61 2.76 -8.00
C TYR A 121 8.76 1.24 -7.88
N THR A 122 8.52 0.51 -8.95
CA THR A 122 8.60 -0.95 -8.98
C THR A 122 9.83 -1.44 -9.74
N ALA A 123 10.24 -2.70 -9.49
CA ALA A 123 11.42 -3.30 -10.10
C ALA A 123 11.38 -3.34 -11.64
N ASN A 124 10.19 -3.38 -12.24
CA ASN A 124 9.99 -3.29 -13.69
C ASN A 124 10.01 -1.86 -14.26
N GLY A 125 10.38 -0.85 -13.47
CA GLY A 125 10.54 0.53 -13.91
C GLY A 125 9.27 1.38 -13.91
N ARG A 126 8.14 0.86 -13.42
CA ARG A 126 6.87 1.61 -13.34
C ARG A 126 6.82 2.49 -12.10
N VAL A 127 5.96 3.49 -12.15
CA VAL A 127 5.68 4.40 -11.03
C VAL A 127 4.18 4.44 -10.79
N TYR A 128 3.78 4.18 -9.56
CA TYR A 128 2.40 4.30 -9.11
C TYR A 128 2.27 5.47 -8.16
N ILE A 129 1.31 6.35 -8.43
CA ILE A 129 1.03 7.53 -7.62
C ILE A 129 -0.15 7.22 -6.71
N TYR A 130 0.05 7.35 -5.41
CA TYR A 130 -0.98 7.23 -4.39
C TYR A 130 -1.26 8.60 -3.78
N ASN A 131 -2.53 8.92 -3.54
CA ASN A 131 -2.92 10.09 -2.78
C ASN A 131 -3.31 9.68 -1.36
N VAL A 132 -2.73 10.36 -0.37
CA VAL A 132 -3.09 10.18 1.04
C VAL A 132 -4.58 10.44 1.22
N GLU A 133 -5.26 9.54 1.92
CA GLU A 133 -6.65 9.68 2.33
C GLU A 133 -6.74 10.15 3.78
N GLN A 134 -5.90 9.60 4.65
CA GLN A 134 -5.88 9.92 6.07
C GLN A 134 -4.56 9.49 6.73
N VAL A 135 -4.27 10.14 7.85
CA VAL A 135 -3.16 9.79 8.75
C VAL A 135 -3.72 9.59 10.14
N LEU A 136 -3.33 8.48 10.77
CA LEU A 136 -3.85 8.04 12.07
C LEU A 136 -2.70 7.83 13.04
N LEU A 137 -2.89 8.27 14.28
CA LEU A 137 -1.99 7.98 15.40
C LEU A 137 -2.68 7.00 16.34
N LEU A 138 -2.20 5.76 16.36
CA LEU A 138 -2.84 4.64 17.06
C LEU A 138 -1.99 4.17 18.25
N PRO A 139 -2.57 3.95 19.44
CA PRO A 139 -1.84 3.47 20.60
C PRO A 139 -1.38 2.01 20.40
N GLU A 140 -0.14 1.72 20.80
CA GLU A 140 0.45 0.38 20.77
C GLU A 140 0.77 -0.11 22.19
N VAL A 141 1.41 0.75 22.98
CA VAL A 141 1.67 0.53 24.40
C VAL A 141 0.43 0.91 25.20
N GLY A 142 0.00 0.02 26.10
CA GLY A 142 -1.20 0.23 26.92
C GLY A 142 -2.52 -0.12 26.22
N ALA A 143 -2.53 -0.28 24.89
CA ALA A 143 -3.72 -0.72 24.15
C ALA A 143 -4.18 -2.13 24.61
N SER A 144 -5.49 -2.34 24.66
CA SER A 144 -6.13 -3.64 24.82
C SER A 144 -5.87 -4.56 23.62
N GLU A 145 -6.10 -5.86 23.77
CA GLU A 145 -6.00 -6.80 22.65
C GLU A 145 -7.00 -6.47 21.53
N GLU A 146 -8.19 -6.02 21.90
CA GLU A 146 -9.21 -5.62 20.93
C GLU A 146 -8.77 -4.39 20.12
N GLU A 147 -8.19 -3.39 20.78
CA GLU A 147 -7.61 -2.22 20.10
C GLU A 147 -6.47 -2.61 19.18
N ARG A 148 -5.55 -3.48 19.62
CA ARG A 148 -4.48 -3.99 18.75
C ARG A 148 -5.04 -4.71 17.53
N ARG A 149 -6.09 -5.52 17.70
CA ARG A 149 -6.74 -6.21 16.59
C ARG A 149 -7.39 -5.22 15.62
N ARG A 150 -8.04 -4.15 16.11
CA ARG A 150 -8.59 -3.09 15.26
C ARG A 150 -7.48 -2.32 14.53
N ASN A 151 -6.39 -1.98 15.22
CA ASN A 151 -5.25 -1.30 14.60
C ASN A 151 -4.61 -2.16 13.51
N ALA A 152 -4.56 -3.49 13.71
CA ALA A 152 -4.02 -4.41 12.73
C ALA A 152 -4.85 -4.50 11.44
N GLN A 153 -6.15 -4.15 11.47
CA GLN A 153 -7.03 -4.16 10.29
C GLN A 153 -6.57 -3.18 9.20
N TRP A 154 -5.79 -2.15 9.54
CA TRP A 154 -5.23 -1.22 8.53
C TRP A 154 -4.23 -1.87 7.56
N MET A 155 -3.76 -3.07 7.89
CA MET A 155 -2.89 -3.89 7.03
C MET A 155 -3.66 -4.95 6.26
N ALA A 156 -4.96 -5.12 6.51
CA ALA A 156 -5.76 -6.11 5.80
C ALA A 156 -5.82 -5.79 4.31
N PRO A 157 -5.94 -6.80 3.43
CA PRO A 157 -6.21 -6.60 2.02
C PRO A 157 -7.48 -5.77 1.80
N THR A 158 -7.53 -5.08 0.67
CA THR A 158 -8.69 -4.31 0.23
C THR A 158 -9.14 -4.72 -1.16
N GLU A 159 -10.38 -4.37 -1.49
CA GLU A 159 -10.90 -4.58 -2.84
C GLU A 159 -10.26 -3.60 -3.84
N GLU A 160 -10.02 -2.37 -3.38
CA GLU A 160 -9.37 -1.32 -4.17
C GLU A 160 -7.84 -1.30 -3.98
N PRO A 161 -7.06 -0.76 -4.94
CA PRO A 161 -5.62 -0.55 -4.78
C PRO A 161 -5.30 0.53 -3.74
N THR A 162 -4.80 0.10 -2.58
CA THR A 162 -4.43 0.97 -1.47
C THR A 162 -2.98 0.79 -1.04
N LEU A 163 -2.45 1.81 -0.37
CA LEU A 163 -1.14 1.83 0.25
C LEU A 163 -1.30 2.18 1.73
N THR A 164 -0.70 1.37 2.60
CA THR A 164 -0.57 1.64 4.03
C THR A 164 0.91 1.79 4.39
N LEU A 165 1.31 2.98 4.83
CA LEU A 165 2.64 3.21 5.43
C LEU A 165 2.55 3.14 6.96
N ILE A 166 3.55 2.52 7.58
CA ILE A 166 3.58 2.29 9.03
C ILE A 166 4.92 2.76 9.62
N THR A 167 4.86 3.62 10.63
CA THR A 167 6.02 3.95 11.45
C THR A 167 5.67 4.09 12.93
N CYS A 168 6.67 4.23 13.80
CA CYS A 168 6.45 4.42 15.23
C CYS A 168 6.49 5.91 15.61
N TRP A 169 5.89 6.23 16.75
CA TRP A 169 5.84 7.57 17.31
C TRP A 169 5.74 7.48 18.85
N PRO A 170 6.16 8.51 19.61
CA PRO A 170 6.88 9.73 19.22
C PRO A 170 8.36 9.49 19.00
N PHE A 171 9.11 10.47 18.48
CA PHE A 171 10.53 10.30 18.17
C PHE A 171 11.38 9.66 19.30
N TRP A 172 11.12 10.04 20.56
CA TRP A 172 11.86 9.58 21.73
C TRP A 172 11.36 8.24 22.34
N THR A 173 10.25 7.68 21.86
CA THR A 173 9.78 6.34 22.29
C THR A 173 9.02 5.64 21.16
N ASN A 174 8.21 4.61 21.43
CA ASN A 174 7.48 3.84 20.41
C ASN A 174 6.08 3.45 20.91
N THR A 175 5.45 4.36 21.67
CA THR A 175 4.17 4.10 22.34
C THR A 175 3.00 4.03 21.37
N HIS A 176 3.13 4.62 20.18
CA HIS A 176 2.12 4.66 19.14
C HIS A 176 2.67 4.19 17.79
N ARG A 177 1.74 3.99 16.86
CA ARG A 177 1.99 3.81 15.43
C ARG A 177 1.34 4.92 14.64
N VAL A 178 2.07 5.46 13.69
CA VAL A 178 1.52 6.32 12.64
C VAL A 178 1.15 5.42 11.48
N ILE A 179 -0.11 5.49 11.07
CA ILE A 179 -0.63 4.80 9.90
C ILE A 179 -1.00 5.86 8.87
N VAL A 180 -0.37 5.82 7.70
CA VAL A 180 -0.74 6.64 6.56
C VAL A 180 -1.48 5.76 5.59
N ARG A 181 -2.73 6.10 5.30
CA ARG A 181 -3.56 5.40 4.33
C ARG A 181 -3.66 6.23 3.05
N ALA A 182 -3.42 5.60 1.92
CA ALA A 182 -3.49 6.24 0.61
C ALA A 182 -4.16 5.33 -0.42
N ARG A 183 -4.76 5.94 -1.44
CA ARG A 183 -5.42 5.26 -2.56
C ARG A 183 -4.67 5.52 -3.86
N LEU A 184 -4.71 4.56 -4.78
CA LEU A 184 -4.11 4.74 -6.10
C LEU A 184 -4.79 5.88 -6.87
N ASN A 185 -3.98 6.70 -7.54
CA ASN A 185 -4.40 7.66 -8.54
C ASN A 185 -4.12 7.08 -9.93
N GLU A 186 -5.12 6.44 -10.52
CA GLU A 186 -4.99 5.76 -11.82
C GLU A 186 -4.62 6.71 -12.95
N GLU A 187 -5.22 7.91 -12.98
CA GLU A 187 -4.96 8.93 -13.99
C GLU A 187 -3.48 9.35 -13.97
N LYS A 188 -2.97 9.76 -12.81
CA LYS A 188 -1.56 10.18 -12.70
C LYS A 188 -0.59 9.04 -12.93
N SER A 189 -0.92 7.83 -12.48
CA SER A 189 -0.07 6.65 -12.71
C SER A 189 0.05 6.32 -14.20
N SER A 190 -1.03 6.48 -14.98
CA SER A 190 -1.00 6.26 -16.43
C SER A 190 -0.17 7.31 -17.19
N ILE A 191 -0.16 8.56 -16.71
CA ILE A 191 0.63 9.64 -17.33
C ILE A 191 2.14 9.39 -17.16
N VAL A 192 2.57 8.98 -15.97
CA VAL A 192 4.00 8.75 -15.68
C VAL A 192 4.56 7.58 -16.50
N GLU A 193 3.72 6.60 -16.86
CA GLU A 193 4.11 5.51 -17.76
C GLU A 193 4.32 5.97 -19.22
N SER A 194 3.66 7.04 -19.64
CA SER A 194 3.75 7.55 -21.01
C SER A 194 4.88 8.55 -21.26
N ALA A 195 5.64 8.92 -20.22
CA ALA A 195 6.78 9.81 -20.35
C ALA A 195 8.01 9.06 -20.94
N PRO A 196 8.62 9.56 -22.02
CA PRO A 196 9.75 8.91 -22.70
C PRO A 196 11.07 8.92 -21.92
#